data_AF-A0A9D4MNC8-F1
#
_entry.id   AF-A0A9D4MNC8-F1
#
_cell.length_a   1.000
_cell.length_b   1.000
_cell.length_c   1.000
_cell.angle_alpha   90.00
_cell.angle_beta   90.00
_cell.angle_gamma   90.00
#
_symmetry.space_group_name_H-M   'P 1'
#
loop_
_entity.id
_entity.type
_entity.pdbx_description
1 polymer ?
#
loop_
_entity_poly.entity_id
_entity_poly.type
_entity_poly.pdbx_seq_one_letter_code
_entity_poly.pdbx_strand_id
1 'polypeptide(L)'
;MAEYGYGYTRKECIDIASDYAVQLGKRTKDNPLSLKWIYGFLKRWPELKVLKPRALDHARAKMASRETISNFYHNLKETLTKYEMTDKPHLIYNIDEKGVTVNHKPPFIVAGADYCPSSVTSGKGQTITII
;
A
#
# COMPACT_ATOMS: atom_id res chain seq x y z
N MET A 1 -9.52 -9.80 5.06
CA MET A 1 -8.52 -8.84 4.51
C MET A 1 -8.37 -7.58 5.36
N ALA A 2 -9.45 -6.88 5.72
CA ALA A 2 -9.37 -5.62 6.49
C ALA A 2 -8.82 -5.74 7.91
N GLU A 3 -9.03 -6.88 8.56
CA GLU A 3 -8.48 -7.16 9.89
C GLU A 3 -6.94 -7.16 9.92
N TYR A 4 -6.30 -7.41 8.76
CA TYR A 4 -4.85 -7.34 8.60
C TYR A 4 -4.36 -6.03 7.96
N GLY A 5 -5.20 -4.99 7.94
CA GLY A 5 -4.86 -3.66 7.41
C GLY A 5 -4.97 -3.51 5.90
N TYR A 6 -5.55 -4.49 5.18
CA TYR A 6 -5.79 -4.39 3.73
C TYR A 6 -7.18 -3.84 3.45
N GLY A 7 -7.29 -2.80 2.61
CA GLY A 7 -8.60 -2.26 2.23
C GLY A 7 -9.52 -3.28 1.57
N TYR A 8 -10.83 -3.07 1.69
CA TYR A 8 -11.83 -3.96 1.09
C TYR A 8 -11.86 -3.82 -0.43
N THR A 9 -11.86 -4.92 -1.14
CA THR A 9 -12.08 -4.94 -2.58
C THR A 9 -13.55 -4.69 -2.91
N ARG A 10 -13.85 -4.32 -4.17
CA ARG A 10 -15.23 -4.14 -4.65
C ARG A 10 -16.11 -5.37 -4.37
N LYS A 11 -15.56 -6.57 -4.50
CA LYS A 11 -16.29 -7.83 -4.27
C LYS A 11 -16.62 -7.99 -2.80
N GLU A 12 -15.65 -7.79 -1.91
CA GLU A 12 -15.89 -7.87 -0.47
C GLU A 12 -16.90 -6.81 0.01
N CYS A 13 -16.86 -5.59 -0.53
CA CYS A 13 -17.88 -4.58 -0.24
C CYS A 13 -19.29 -5.04 -0.67
N ILE A 14 -19.41 -5.73 -1.80
CA ILE A 14 -20.68 -6.29 -2.28
C ILE A 14 -21.14 -7.42 -1.39
N ASP A 15 -20.24 -8.31 -0.98
CA ASP A 15 -20.56 -9.47 -0.15
C ASP A 15 -21.07 -8.99 1.22
N ILE A 16 -20.37 -8.05 1.87
CA ILE A 16 -20.79 -7.43 3.13
C ILE A 16 -22.15 -6.73 2.99
N ALA A 17 -22.35 -5.96 1.92
CA ALA A 17 -23.62 -5.29 1.69
C ALA A 17 -24.76 -6.26 1.40
N SER A 18 -24.46 -7.40 0.75
CA SER A 18 -25.44 -8.45 0.46
C SER A 18 -25.87 -9.15 1.74
N ASP A 19 -24.92 -9.52 2.59
CA ASP A 19 -25.18 -10.12 3.90
C ASP A 19 -26.04 -9.20 4.76
N TYR A 20 -25.72 -7.90 4.78
CA TYR A 20 -26.51 -6.91 5.49
C TYR A 20 -27.93 -6.77 4.92
N ALA A 21 -28.10 -6.80 3.60
CA ALA A 21 -29.42 -6.77 2.96
C ALA A 21 -30.28 -8.01 3.27
N VAL A 22 -29.64 -9.18 3.41
CA VAL A 22 -30.31 -10.42 3.86
C VAL A 22 -30.74 -10.30 5.33
N GLN A 23 -29.87 -9.79 6.20
CA GLN A 23 -30.21 -9.56 7.62
C GLN A 23 -31.40 -8.60 7.79
N LEU A 24 -31.49 -7.57 6.94
CA LEU A 24 -32.62 -6.64 6.93
C LEU A 24 -33.90 -7.21 6.30
N GLY A 25 -33.88 -8.46 5.82
CA GLY A 25 -35.01 -9.09 5.13
C GLY A 25 -35.36 -8.43 3.79
N LYS A 26 -34.46 -7.60 3.24
CA LYS A 26 -34.66 -6.91 1.95
C LYS A 26 -34.29 -7.78 0.76
N ARG A 27 -33.48 -8.82 0.98
CA ARG A 27 -33.00 -9.76 -0.03
C ARG A 27 -32.88 -11.17 0.55
N THR A 28 -32.74 -12.12 -0.36
CA THR A 28 -32.49 -13.53 -0.08
C THR A 28 -31.05 -13.90 -0.46
N LYS A 29 -30.51 -14.98 0.12
CA LYS A 29 -29.10 -15.40 -0.11
C LYS A 29 -28.82 -15.80 -1.56
N ASP A 30 -29.83 -16.27 -2.27
CA ASP A 30 -29.81 -16.63 -3.70
C ASP A 30 -29.74 -15.41 -4.64
N ASN A 31 -30.01 -14.20 -4.14
CA ASN A 31 -30.01 -12.96 -4.93
C ASN A 31 -29.11 -11.88 -4.30
N PRO A 32 -27.78 -12.06 -4.30
CA PRO A 32 -26.84 -11.08 -3.76
C PRO A 32 -26.82 -9.79 -4.59
N LEU A 33 -26.29 -8.72 -4.00
CA LEU A 33 -26.07 -7.46 -4.71
C LEU A 33 -25.05 -7.68 -5.85
N SER A 34 -25.22 -6.92 -6.92
CA SER A 34 -24.39 -7.06 -8.13
C SER A 34 -23.34 -5.96 -8.24
N LEU A 35 -22.41 -6.11 -9.18
CA LEU A 35 -21.47 -5.05 -9.55
C LEU A 35 -22.17 -3.74 -9.95
N LYS A 36 -23.39 -3.79 -10.49
CA LYS A 36 -24.15 -2.57 -10.80
C LYS A 36 -24.49 -1.77 -9.53
N TRP A 37 -24.74 -2.47 -8.42
CA TRP A 37 -25.04 -1.83 -7.15
C TRP A 37 -23.83 -1.05 -6.63
N ILE A 38 -22.62 -1.62 -6.66
CA ILE A 38 -21.42 -0.93 -6.15
C ILE A 38 -21.08 0.31 -7.00
N TYR A 39 -21.26 0.26 -8.31
CA TYR A 39 -21.08 1.45 -9.16
C TYR A 39 -22.09 2.56 -8.81
N GLY A 40 -23.36 2.19 -8.57
CA GLY A 40 -24.37 3.14 -8.10
C GLY A 40 -24.07 3.68 -6.70
N PHE A 41 -23.52 2.85 -5.81
CA PHE A 41 -23.10 3.24 -4.47
C PHE A 41 -21.96 4.27 -4.52
N LEU A 42 -20.87 3.96 -5.23
CA LEU A 42 -19.74 4.88 -5.40
C LEU A 42 -20.12 6.18 -6.14
N LYS A 43 -21.11 6.14 -7.02
CA LYS A 43 -21.64 7.36 -7.66
C LYS A 43 -22.38 8.28 -6.69
N ARG A 44 -23.05 7.72 -5.67
CA ARG A 44 -23.76 8.49 -4.63
C ARG A 44 -22.83 9.06 -3.57
N TRP A 45 -21.68 8.42 -3.38
CA TRP A 45 -20.70 8.71 -2.32
C TRP A 45 -19.34 9.03 -2.97
N PRO A 46 -19.18 10.24 -3.56
CA PRO A 46 -17.99 10.61 -4.33
C PRO A 46 -16.71 10.72 -3.50
N GLU A 47 -16.83 10.78 -2.17
CA GLU A 47 -15.73 10.70 -1.23
C GLU A 47 -15.12 9.30 -1.16
N LEU A 48 -15.80 8.26 -1.67
CA LEU A 48 -15.26 6.91 -1.80
C LEU A 48 -14.80 6.64 -3.24
N LYS A 49 -13.58 6.12 -3.39
CA LYS A 49 -12.99 5.78 -4.67
C LYS A 49 -12.38 4.40 -4.67
N VAL A 50 -12.29 3.83 -5.86
CA VAL A 50 -11.52 2.61 -6.10
C VAL A 50 -10.06 3.02 -6.29
N LEU A 51 -9.22 2.69 -5.32
CA LEU A 51 -7.81 3.05 -5.29
C LEU A 51 -6.93 1.83 -5.51
N LYS A 52 -5.78 2.06 -6.15
CA LYS A 52 -4.74 1.03 -6.30
C LYS A 52 -3.69 1.22 -5.21
N PRO A 53 -3.53 0.26 -4.28
CA PRO A 53 -2.48 0.34 -3.28
C PRO A 53 -1.10 0.38 -3.94
N ARG A 54 -0.20 1.18 -3.40
CA ARG A 54 1.22 1.11 -3.75
C ARG A 54 1.81 -0.16 -3.14
N ALA A 55 2.50 -0.96 -3.95
CA ALA A 55 3.28 -2.07 -3.42
C ALA A 55 4.42 -1.50 -2.57
N LEU A 56 4.39 -1.79 -1.27
CA LEU A 56 5.44 -1.46 -0.33
C LEU A 56 6.25 -2.72 -0.07
N ASP A 57 7.55 -2.63 -0.27
CA ASP A 57 8.43 -3.75 0.02
C ASP A 57 8.47 -4.04 1.52
N HIS A 58 8.47 -5.32 1.89
CA HIS A 58 8.45 -5.77 3.28
C HIS A 58 9.69 -5.28 4.05
N ALA A 59 10.87 -5.27 3.41
CA ALA A 59 12.08 -4.76 4.06
C ALA A 59 11.93 -3.26 4.37
N ARG A 60 11.41 -2.48 3.42
CA ARG A 60 11.11 -1.05 3.64
C ARG A 60 10.10 -0.82 4.76
N ALA A 61 9.03 -1.62 4.83
CA ALA A 61 8.06 -1.52 5.91
C ALA A 61 8.69 -1.80 7.28
N LYS A 62 9.55 -2.82 7.37
CA LYS A 62 10.26 -3.18 8.60
C LYS A 62 11.30 -2.13 9.04
N MET A 63 11.98 -1.51 8.07
CA MET A 63 13.01 -0.50 8.35
C MET A 63 12.44 0.88 8.72
N ALA A 64 11.14 1.11 8.54
CA ALA A 64 10.47 2.36 8.93
C ALA A 64 10.17 2.46 10.45
N SER A 65 11.00 1.85 11.30
CA SER A 65 10.89 1.94 12.75
C SER A 65 11.63 3.18 13.28
N ARG A 66 11.16 3.76 14.40
CA ARG A 66 11.80 4.94 15.01
C ARG A 66 13.27 4.68 15.34
N GLU A 67 13.56 3.50 15.86
CA GLU A 67 14.92 3.09 16.23
C GLU A 67 15.81 2.98 14.99
N THR A 68 15.35 2.29 13.95
CA THR A 68 16.10 2.14 12.69
C THR A 68 16.38 3.50 12.05
N ILE A 69 15.40 4.40 12.01
CA ILE A 69 15.55 5.75 11.46
C ILE A 69 16.53 6.56 12.31
N SER A 70 16.43 6.50 13.63
CA SER A 70 17.35 7.20 14.54
C SER A 70 18.80 6.72 14.35
N ASN A 71 19.00 5.41 14.29
CA ASN A 71 20.32 4.81 14.09
C ASN A 71 20.90 5.18 12.71
N PHE A 72 20.07 5.24 11.67
CA PHE A 72 20.49 5.68 10.34
C PHE A 72 21.03 7.12 10.38
N TYR A 73 20.29 8.07 10.93
CA TYR A 73 20.74 9.47 10.98
C TYR A 73 21.92 9.69 11.92
N HIS A 74 22.02 8.90 12.99
CA HIS A 74 23.19 8.89 13.87
C HIS A 74 24.45 8.47 13.09
N ASN A 75 24.40 7.31 12.43
CA ASN A 75 25.53 6.80 11.64
C ASN A 75 25.89 7.74 10.48
N LEU A 76 24.89 8.35 9.85
CA LEU A 76 25.11 9.33 8.78
C LEU A 76 25.90 10.54 9.32
N LYS A 77 25.50 11.08 10.48
CA LYS A 77 26.19 12.21 11.10
C LYS A 77 27.62 11.85 11.49
N GLU A 78 27.84 10.69 12.11
CA GLU A 78 29.18 10.23 12.47
C GLU A 78 30.08 10.06 11.25
N THR A 79 29.55 9.47 10.18
CA THR A 79 30.30 9.28 8.93
C THR A 79 30.66 10.61 8.28
N LEU A 80 29.70 11.53 8.15
CA LEU A 80 29.96 12.86 7.59
C LEU A 80 30.98 13.66 8.42
N THR A 81 30.94 13.51 9.74
CA THR A 81 31.90 14.16 10.65
C THR A 81 33.30 13.54 10.50
N LYS A 82 33.40 12.21 10.46
CA LYS A 82 34.66 11.47 10.33
C LYS A 82 35.43 11.82 9.06
N TYR A 83 34.74 12.10 7.96
CA TYR A 83 35.36 12.41 6.67
C TYR A 83 35.36 13.90 6.32
N GLU A 84 34.96 14.79 7.26
CA GLU A 84 34.88 16.24 7.04
C GLU A 84 34.07 16.61 5.78
N MET A 85 32.95 15.91 5.61
CA MET A 85 32.05 16.01 4.44
C MET A 85 30.77 16.79 4.73
N THR A 86 30.60 17.33 5.95
CA THR A 86 29.41 18.10 6.36
C THR A 86 29.10 19.26 5.41
N ASP A 87 30.13 19.91 4.87
CA ASP A 87 30.00 21.10 4.01
C ASP A 87 30.37 20.80 2.54
N LYS A 88 30.53 19.53 2.17
CA LYS A 88 31.00 19.09 0.84
C LYS A 88 30.03 18.14 0.14
N PRO A 89 28.77 18.55 -0.09
CA PRO A 89 27.77 17.67 -0.73
C PRO A 89 28.15 17.27 -2.15
N HIS A 90 28.98 18.07 -2.84
CA HIS A 90 29.46 17.78 -4.20
C HIS A 90 30.37 16.53 -4.30
N LEU A 91 30.82 15.98 -3.18
CA LEU A 91 31.61 14.75 -3.12
C LEU A 91 30.76 13.51 -2.81
N ILE A 92 29.45 13.67 -2.62
CA ILE A 92 28.53 12.58 -2.30
C ILE A 92 27.87 12.13 -3.60
N TYR A 93 28.31 10.98 -4.11
CA TYR A 93 27.75 10.37 -5.32
C TYR A 93 26.73 9.31 -4.93
N ASN A 94 25.53 9.40 -5.51
CA ASN A 94 24.54 8.34 -5.39
C ASN A 94 24.69 7.39 -6.58
N ILE A 95 24.97 6.11 -6.31
CA ILE A 95 24.91 5.04 -7.30
C ILE A 95 23.71 4.19 -6.88
N ASP A 96 22.62 4.27 -7.63
CA ASP A 96 21.38 3.56 -7.32
C ASP A 96 21.11 2.51 -8.39
N GLU A 97 21.08 1.24 -7.97
CA GLU A 97 20.70 0.12 -8.81
C GLU A 97 19.18 0.07 -8.94
N LYS A 98 18.66 0.06 -10.18
CA LYS A 98 17.22 -0.13 -10.39
C LYS A 98 16.88 -1.62 -10.47
N GLY A 99 16.28 -2.12 -9.41
CA GLY A 99 15.66 -3.45 -9.40
C GLY A 99 14.32 -3.48 -10.14
N VAL A 100 14.22 -4.30 -11.18
CA VAL A 100 12.93 -4.63 -11.81
C VAL A 100 12.36 -5.86 -11.11
N THR A 101 11.13 -5.75 -10.56
CA THR A 101 10.50 -6.81 -9.75
C THR A 101 9.29 -7.43 -10.44
N VAL A 102 9.10 -8.74 -10.24
CA VAL A 102 7.94 -9.52 -10.73
C VAL A 102 6.86 -9.67 -9.64
N ASN A 103 6.89 -8.82 -8.62
CA ASN A 103 6.06 -8.98 -7.41
C ASN A 103 4.55 -8.87 -7.69
N HIS A 104 3.76 -9.54 -6.84
CA HIS A 104 2.30 -9.54 -6.90
C HIS A 104 1.74 -8.10 -6.79
N LYS A 105 0.89 -7.72 -7.74
CA LYS A 105 0.24 -6.41 -7.76
C LYS A 105 -0.95 -6.43 -6.80
N PRO A 106 -0.99 -5.56 -5.78
CA PRO A 106 -2.11 -5.54 -4.85
C PRO A 106 -3.42 -5.23 -5.60
N PRO A 107 -4.54 -5.88 -5.22
CA PRO A 107 -5.83 -5.65 -5.86
C PRO A 107 -6.35 -4.24 -5.55
N PHE A 108 -7.27 -3.77 -6.39
CA PHE A 108 -7.95 -2.50 -6.17
C PHE A 108 -8.87 -2.58 -4.94
N ILE A 109 -8.79 -1.56 -4.09
CA ILE A 109 -9.59 -1.44 -2.87
C ILE A 109 -10.56 -0.26 -2.97
N VAL A 110 -11.60 -0.25 -2.16
CA VAL A 110 -12.50 0.90 -1.95
C VAL A 110 -12.05 1.63 -0.69
N ALA A 111 -11.74 2.92 -0.80
CA ALA A 111 -11.33 3.76 0.32
C ALA A 111 -11.68 5.22 0.07
N GLY A 112 -11.48 6.09 1.08
CA GLY A 112 -11.66 7.53 0.94
C GLY A 112 -10.77 8.11 -0.16
N ALA A 113 -11.26 9.13 -0.87
CA ALA A 113 -10.57 9.73 -2.01
C ALA A 113 -9.17 10.28 -1.67
N ASP A 114 -9.00 10.77 -0.43
CA ASP A 114 -7.73 11.33 0.06
C ASP A 114 -6.82 10.28 0.70
N TYR A 115 -7.22 9.01 0.71
CA TYR A 115 -6.44 7.93 1.28
C TYR A 115 -5.30 7.51 0.33
N CYS A 116 -4.10 7.34 0.87
CA CYS A 116 -2.94 6.83 0.14
C CYS A 116 -2.65 5.38 0.56
N PRO A 117 -3.32 4.38 -0.04
CA PRO A 117 -3.14 3.00 0.38
C PRO A 117 -1.76 2.46 0.01
N SER A 118 -1.13 1.79 0.96
CA SER A 118 0.06 0.97 0.75
C SER A 118 -0.24 -0.48 1.15
N SER A 119 0.22 -1.43 0.34
CA SER A 119 0.08 -2.86 0.62
C SER A 119 1.47 -3.48 0.71
N VAL A 120 1.77 -4.14 1.81
CA VAL A 120 3.03 -4.86 1.96
C VAL A 120 3.01 -6.07 1.04
N THR A 121 4.02 -6.21 0.18
CA THR A 121 4.16 -7.35 -0.73
C THR A 121 5.39 -8.17 -0.34
N SER A 122 5.30 -9.50 -0.45
CA SER A 122 6.48 -10.37 -0.30
C SER A 122 7.46 -10.06 -1.42
N GLY A 123 8.60 -9.45 -1.10
CA GLY A 123 9.64 -9.04 -2.06
C GLY A 123 10.41 -10.21 -2.71
N LYS A 124 9.89 -11.45 -2.65
CA LYS A 124 10.58 -12.68 -3.07
C LYS A 124 10.41 -13.01 -4.56
N GLY A 125 10.51 -12.02 -5.44
CA GLY A 125 10.73 -12.24 -6.87
C GLY A 125 12.22 -12.09 -7.19
N GLN A 126 12.78 -12.92 -8.07
CA GLN A 126 14.15 -12.70 -8.59
C GLN A 126 14.20 -11.27 -9.16
N THR A 127 14.99 -10.42 -8.51
CA THR A 127 15.17 -9.02 -8.93
C THR A 127 16.28 -9.01 -9.96
N ILE A 128 16.00 -8.48 -11.15
CA ILE A 128 17.03 -8.23 -12.16
C ILE A 128 17.58 -6.83 -11.86
N THR A 129 18.87 -6.78 -11.58
CA THR A 129 19.60 -5.56 -11.26
C THR A 129 20.24 -5.00 -12.51
N ILE A 130 20.04 -3.71 -12.76
CA ILE A 130 20.73 -2.97 -13.82
C ILE A 130 21.42 -1.78 -13.14
N ILE A 131 22.72 -1.64 -13.39
CA ILE A 131 23.54 -0.47 -13.04
C ILE A 131 23.42 0.56 -14.16
#